data_AF-A0A382IMA3-F1
#
_entry.id   AF-A0A382IMA3-F1
#
_cell.length_a   1.000
_cell.length_b   1.000
_cell.length_c   1.000
_cell.angle_alpha   90.00
_cell.angle_beta   90.00
_cell.angle_gamma   90.00
#
_symmetry.space_group_name_H-M   'P 1'
#
loop_
_entity.id
_entity.type
_entity.pdbx_description
1 polymer ?
#
loop_
_entity_poly.entity_id
_entity_poly.type
_entity_poly.pdbx_seq_one_letter_code
_entity_poly.pdbx_strand_id
1 'polypeptide(L)'
;NGTYMYENGDWGMFHELGHNHQWMSSTLPGNTETTCNLYSMRLMEDLVGLSGHGAMSPSSRQSRTEAYFSNGAQIASWSVWTALETHMQIKEAFGWEPFTAAFQEYYYNYSSQPSGDSAEFNQWAIQISLNTGHNLMPYLAAWGFPLIQSSWDAVDHLPDWNTDPLRGWVYEYDAIFRDMNATNISNNAADFEWEIYDNGTNTTLTVCWGLFDGGNSTLSWTNCANLGTSIVGDGQHSVSGLVSGQTYHWRVVGENGNGQTWTDDQSFITT
;
A
#
# COMPACT_ATOMS: atom_id res chain seq x y z
N ASN A 1 -12.12 40.94 14.65
CA ASN A 1 -10.66 41.17 14.54
C ASN A 1 -10.15 40.31 13.39
N GLY A 2 -10.27 40.79 12.15
CA GLY A 2 -9.99 39.97 10.95
C GLY A 2 -8.50 39.66 10.77
N THR A 3 -7.62 40.53 11.26
CA THR A 3 -6.16 40.39 11.11
C THR A 3 -5.62 39.13 11.79
N TYR A 4 -6.12 38.79 12.98
CA TYR A 4 -5.70 37.57 13.69
C TYR A 4 -6.06 36.29 12.93
N MET A 5 -7.26 36.25 12.33
CA MET A 5 -7.73 35.11 11.54
C MET A 5 -6.87 34.87 10.29
N TYR A 6 -6.44 35.94 9.62
CA TYR A 6 -5.56 35.82 8.46
C TYR A 6 -4.14 35.38 8.83
N GLU A 7 -3.64 35.77 10.00
CA GLU A 7 -2.27 35.46 10.43
C GLU A 7 -2.14 34.09 11.11
N ASN A 8 -3.17 33.65 11.85
CA ASN A 8 -3.08 32.48 12.73
C ASN A 8 -4.12 31.39 12.41
N GLY A 9 -5.17 31.73 11.65
CA GLY A 9 -6.32 30.85 11.46
C GLY A 9 -7.15 30.66 12.73
N ASP A 10 -8.23 29.88 12.59
CA ASP A 10 -8.99 29.34 13.72
C ASP A 10 -9.39 27.91 13.38
N TRP A 11 -8.66 26.96 13.96
CA TRP A 11 -8.90 25.54 13.74
C TRP A 11 -10.31 25.13 14.16
N GLY A 12 -10.82 25.68 15.26
CA GLY A 12 -12.17 25.35 15.74
C GLY A 12 -13.21 25.78 14.72
N MET A 13 -13.12 27.01 14.21
CA MET A 13 -14.01 27.49 13.16
C MET A 13 -13.90 26.65 11.87
N PHE A 14 -12.68 26.34 11.42
CA PHE A 14 -12.49 25.53 10.21
C PHE A 14 -12.96 24.07 10.39
N HIS A 15 -12.86 23.52 11.60
CA HIS A 15 -13.41 22.21 11.96
C HIS A 15 -14.93 22.16 11.84
N GLU A 16 -15.63 23.16 12.38
CA GLU A 16 -17.10 23.26 12.22
C GLU A 16 -17.51 23.51 10.76
N LEU A 17 -16.72 24.27 10.00
CA LEU A 17 -16.93 24.39 8.55
C LEU A 17 -16.67 23.07 7.83
N GLY A 18 -15.68 22.30 8.27
CA GLY A 18 -15.42 20.95 7.78
C GLY A 18 -16.61 20.03 7.97
N HIS A 19 -17.26 20.06 9.14
CA HIS A 19 -18.50 19.32 9.37
C HIS A 19 -19.61 19.67 8.37
N ASN A 20 -19.73 20.94 7.96
CA ASN A 20 -20.70 21.33 6.93
C ASN A 20 -20.37 20.80 5.53
N HIS A 21 -19.11 20.48 5.24
CA HIS A 21 -18.66 19.96 3.95
C HIS A 21 -18.51 18.43 3.92
N GLN A 22 -18.60 17.77 5.08
CA GLN A 22 -18.61 16.32 5.12
C GLN A 22 -19.83 15.77 4.40
N TRP A 23 -19.56 14.94 3.40
CA TRP A 23 -20.55 14.05 2.87
C TRP A 23 -20.48 12.73 3.62
N MET A 24 -21.53 12.38 4.36
CA MET A 24 -21.48 11.20 5.23
C MET A 24 -21.19 9.90 4.48
N SER A 25 -21.54 9.80 3.20
CA SER A 25 -21.22 8.60 2.40
C SER A 25 -19.75 8.45 2.02
N SER A 26 -18.95 9.52 2.15
CA SER A 26 -17.49 9.48 2.00
C SER A 26 -16.76 9.66 3.34
N THR A 27 -17.49 9.66 4.45
CA THR A 27 -16.93 9.68 5.80
C THR A 27 -16.69 8.25 6.25
N LEU A 28 -15.45 7.91 6.56
CA LEU A 28 -15.13 6.57 7.03
C LEU A 28 -15.80 6.25 8.39
N PRO A 29 -16.08 4.97 8.68
CA PRO A 29 -16.67 4.54 9.95
C PRO A 29 -15.88 5.05 11.15
N GLY A 30 -16.55 5.70 12.11
CA GLY A 30 -15.91 6.27 13.31
C GLY A 30 -15.03 7.49 13.07
N ASN A 31 -15.00 8.04 11.85
CA ASN A 31 -14.11 9.12 11.44
C ASN A 31 -14.82 10.46 11.19
N THR A 32 -15.99 10.69 11.77
CA THR A 32 -16.71 11.98 11.69
C THR A 32 -15.84 13.13 12.16
N GLU A 33 -15.10 12.95 13.25
CA GLU A 33 -14.19 13.98 13.80
C GLU A 33 -12.85 14.07 13.05
N THR A 34 -12.56 13.11 12.16
CA THR A 34 -11.33 13.06 11.37
C THR A 34 -11.51 13.69 9.99
N THR A 35 -12.53 13.24 9.25
CA THR A 35 -12.71 13.62 7.85
C THR A 35 -13.14 15.08 7.70
N CYS A 36 -13.80 15.68 8.71
CA CYS A 36 -14.00 17.14 8.77
C CYS A 36 -12.66 17.88 8.78
N ASN A 37 -11.63 17.32 9.42
CA ASN A 37 -10.32 17.93 9.53
C ASN A 37 -9.50 17.89 8.23
N LEU A 38 -9.91 17.13 7.20
CA LEU A 38 -9.34 17.28 5.86
C LEU A 38 -9.61 18.68 5.31
N TYR A 39 -10.84 19.16 5.48
CA TYR A 39 -11.22 20.53 5.13
C TYR A 39 -10.52 21.55 6.02
N SER A 40 -10.42 21.28 7.33
CA SER A 40 -9.68 22.17 8.26
C SER A 40 -8.23 22.35 7.84
N MET A 41 -7.54 21.25 7.52
CA MET A 41 -6.15 21.27 7.04
C MET A 41 -6.04 22.06 5.73
N ARG A 42 -6.93 21.81 4.76
CA ARG A 42 -6.94 22.54 3.49
C ARG A 42 -7.16 24.04 3.67
N LEU A 43 -8.11 24.45 4.52
CA LEU A 43 -8.40 25.86 4.79
C LEU A 43 -7.24 26.55 5.53
N MET A 44 -6.59 25.87 6.48
CA MET A 44 -5.39 26.38 7.14
C MET A 44 -4.25 26.60 6.14
N GLU A 45 -4.05 25.69 5.20
CA GLU A 45 -3.02 25.82 4.17
C GLU A 45 -3.34 26.95 3.18
N ASP A 46 -4.54 26.95 2.60
CA ASP A 46 -4.91 27.88 1.52
C ASP A 46 -5.12 29.32 1.98
N LEU A 47 -5.74 29.51 3.15
CA LEU A 47 -6.16 30.84 3.61
C LEU A 47 -5.17 31.49 4.58
N VAL A 48 -4.38 30.68 5.28
CA VAL A 48 -3.47 31.14 6.35
C VAL A 48 -2.00 30.88 6.00
N GLY A 49 -1.70 29.86 5.20
CA GLY A 49 -0.33 29.45 4.89
C GLY A 49 0.36 28.69 6.03
N LEU A 50 -0.41 28.09 6.93
CA LEU A 50 0.09 27.29 8.05
C LEU A 50 -0.24 25.81 7.84
N SER A 51 0.63 24.93 8.35
CA SER A 51 0.51 23.47 8.27
C SER A 51 -0.54 22.86 9.22
N GLY A 52 -1.47 23.66 9.76
CA GLY A 52 -2.63 23.18 10.50
C GLY A 52 -2.53 23.21 12.03
N HIS A 53 -3.26 22.31 12.68
CA HIS A 53 -3.39 22.24 14.15
C HIS A 53 -2.07 21.88 14.84
N GLY A 54 -1.87 22.34 16.08
CA GLY A 54 -0.68 21.99 16.88
C GLY A 54 -0.48 20.47 17.11
N ALA A 55 -1.57 19.70 17.10
CA ALA A 55 -1.51 18.24 17.14
C ALA A 55 -0.86 17.63 15.89
N MET A 56 -0.81 18.37 14.77
CA MET A 56 -0.15 17.96 13.52
C MET A 56 1.28 18.51 13.42
N SER A 57 1.88 18.94 14.52
CA SER A 57 3.32 19.22 14.57
C SER A 57 4.14 17.98 14.22
N PRO A 58 5.30 18.11 13.54
CA PRO A 58 6.11 16.96 13.12
C PRO A 58 6.43 15.96 14.23
N SER A 59 6.78 16.45 15.43
CA SER A 59 7.07 15.58 16.58
C SER A 59 5.84 14.81 17.06
N SER A 60 4.68 15.46 17.12
CA SER A 60 3.42 14.81 17.53
C SER A 60 2.99 13.75 16.53
N ARG A 61 3.14 14.04 15.23
CA ARG A 61 2.83 13.10 14.14
C ARG A 61 3.74 11.88 14.18
N GLN A 62 5.06 12.11 14.33
CA GLN A 62 6.06 11.05 14.44
C GLN A 62 5.75 10.12 15.63
N SER A 63 5.66 10.68 16.84
CA SER A 63 5.43 9.88 18.06
C SER A 63 4.10 9.13 18.02
N ARG A 64 3.05 9.72 17.43
CA ARG A 64 1.74 9.06 17.31
C ARG A 64 1.79 7.89 16.33
N THR A 65 2.49 8.06 15.20
CA THR A 65 2.65 7.01 14.19
C THR A 65 3.43 5.84 14.77
N GLU A 66 4.59 6.10 15.37
CA GLU A 66 5.41 5.07 16.02
C GLU A 66 4.63 4.32 17.10
N ALA A 67 3.90 5.05 17.96
CA ALA A 67 3.07 4.44 19.01
C ALA A 67 1.93 3.60 18.43
N TYR A 68 1.29 4.02 17.33
CA TYR A 68 0.22 3.27 16.70
C TYR A 68 0.73 1.94 16.14
N PHE A 69 1.82 1.98 15.38
CA PHE A 69 2.42 0.78 14.77
C PHE A 69 3.05 -0.15 15.83
N SER A 70 3.69 0.38 16.87
CA SER A 70 4.22 -0.45 17.97
C SER A 70 3.13 -1.19 18.75
N ASN A 71 1.89 -0.70 18.71
CA ASN A 71 0.72 -1.32 19.34
C ASN A 71 -0.07 -2.21 18.36
N GLY A 72 0.50 -2.56 17.20
CA GLY A 72 -0.06 -3.53 16.27
C GLY A 72 -1.05 -2.96 15.25
N ALA A 73 -1.06 -1.63 15.05
CA ALA A 73 -1.81 -0.95 13.97
C ALA A 73 -3.30 -1.37 13.85
N GLN A 74 -3.98 -1.49 15.00
CA GLN A 74 -5.38 -1.89 15.03
C GLN A 74 -6.30 -0.71 14.73
N ILE A 75 -7.11 -0.80 13.68
CA ILE A 75 -8.03 0.27 13.27
C ILE A 75 -9.00 0.72 14.37
N ALA A 76 -9.40 -0.21 15.25
CA ALA A 76 -10.25 0.09 16.41
C ALA A 76 -9.58 1.04 17.43
N SER A 77 -8.25 1.20 17.37
CA SER A 77 -7.48 2.12 18.21
C SER A 77 -7.28 3.49 17.56
N TRP A 78 -7.89 3.76 16.40
CA TRP A 78 -7.78 5.07 15.77
C TRP A 78 -8.34 6.17 16.66
N SER A 79 -7.47 7.13 16.97
CA SER A 79 -7.88 8.46 17.39
C SER A 79 -8.11 9.34 16.16
N VAL A 80 -8.81 10.47 16.36
CA VAL A 80 -8.99 11.51 15.33
C VAL A 80 -7.68 11.82 14.60
N TRP A 81 -6.62 12.04 15.37
CA TRP A 81 -5.33 12.45 14.82
C TRP A 81 -4.54 11.29 14.19
N THR A 82 -4.74 10.06 14.66
CA THR A 82 -4.15 8.86 14.03
C THR A 82 -4.76 8.64 12.66
N ALA A 83 -6.08 8.75 12.57
CA ALA A 83 -6.77 8.64 11.30
C ALA A 83 -6.50 9.84 10.39
N LEU A 84 -6.27 11.04 10.91
CA LEU A 84 -5.89 12.18 10.06
C LEU A 84 -4.48 11.97 9.48
N GLU A 85 -3.57 11.34 10.22
CA GLU A 85 -2.20 11.06 9.78
C GLU A 85 -2.14 10.24 8.49
N THR A 86 -2.93 9.16 8.40
CA THR A 86 -2.97 8.31 7.19
C THR A 86 -3.35 9.11 5.94
N HIS A 87 -4.29 10.03 6.06
CA HIS A 87 -4.67 10.91 4.95
C HIS A 87 -3.63 12.00 4.67
N MET A 88 -2.97 12.54 5.70
CA MET A 88 -1.97 13.60 5.50
C MET A 88 -0.73 13.10 4.79
N GLN A 89 -0.30 11.87 5.05
CA GLN A 89 0.81 11.24 4.33
C GLN A 89 0.49 11.04 2.84
N ILE A 90 -0.73 10.60 2.50
CA ILE A 90 -1.20 10.55 1.11
C ILE A 90 -1.18 11.95 0.49
N LYS A 91 -1.71 12.96 1.20
CA LYS A 91 -1.71 14.36 0.75
C LYS A 91 -0.29 14.91 0.54
N GLU A 92 0.66 14.53 1.37
CA GLU A 92 2.05 14.99 1.25
C GLU A 92 2.74 14.41 0.01
N ALA A 93 2.37 13.20 -0.40
CA ALA A 93 2.89 12.55 -1.60
C ALA A 93 2.19 13.00 -2.89
N PHE A 94 0.86 13.12 -2.88
CA PHE A 94 0.05 13.31 -4.10
C PHE A 94 -0.71 14.64 -4.16
N GLY A 95 -0.68 15.44 -3.09
CA GLY A 95 -1.44 16.68 -3.00
C GLY A 95 -2.92 16.47 -2.66
N TRP A 96 -3.69 17.56 -2.74
CA TRP A 96 -5.11 17.59 -2.41
C TRP A 96 -6.05 17.23 -3.57
N GLU A 97 -5.54 17.21 -4.80
CA GLU A 97 -6.34 16.98 -5.99
C GLU A 97 -6.98 15.58 -6.00
N PRO A 98 -6.25 14.49 -5.66
CA PRO A 98 -6.83 13.15 -5.59
C PRO A 98 -7.95 13.01 -4.56
N PHE A 99 -7.86 13.71 -3.42
CA PHE A 99 -8.93 13.74 -2.42
C PHE A 99 -10.19 14.40 -2.98
N THR A 100 -10.03 15.52 -3.68
CA THR A 100 -11.14 16.26 -4.26
C THR A 100 -11.82 15.41 -5.33
N ALA A 101 -11.04 14.78 -6.21
CA ALA A 101 -11.54 13.90 -7.27
C ALA A 101 -12.24 12.66 -6.67
N ALA A 102 -11.64 12.02 -5.67
CA ALA A 102 -12.25 10.90 -4.96
C ALA A 102 -13.60 11.29 -4.33
N PHE A 103 -13.71 12.46 -3.67
CA PHE A 103 -15.00 12.92 -3.13
C PHE A 103 -16.04 13.20 -4.22
N GLN A 104 -15.64 13.76 -5.37
CA GLN A 104 -16.55 14.01 -6.48
C GLN A 104 -17.22 12.73 -6.99
N GLU A 105 -16.52 11.60 -6.95
CA GLU A 105 -17.10 10.30 -7.32
C GLU A 105 -18.32 9.96 -6.47
N TYR A 106 -18.22 10.11 -5.14
CA TYR A 106 -19.34 9.91 -4.20
C TYR A 106 -20.53 10.82 -4.52
N TYR A 107 -20.28 12.06 -4.93
CA TYR A 107 -21.35 13.02 -5.22
C TYR A 107 -22.05 12.77 -6.57
N TYR A 108 -21.28 12.48 -7.62
CA TYR A 108 -21.79 12.54 -8.99
C TYR A 108 -21.99 11.18 -9.65
N ASN A 109 -21.21 10.16 -9.27
CA ASN A 109 -21.10 8.93 -10.06
C ASN A 109 -21.73 7.71 -9.38
N TYR A 110 -22.04 7.76 -8.07
CA TYR A 110 -22.72 6.67 -7.38
C TYR A 110 -24.25 6.81 -7.39
N SER A 111 -24.93 5.83 -8.00
CA SER A 111 -26.39 5.68 -7.90
C SER A 111 -26.85 5.19 -6.53
N SER A 112 -25.98 4.47 -5.82
CA SER A 112 -26.17 4.03 -4.44
C SER A 112 -24.85 4.14 -3.71
N GLN A 113 -24.87 4.77 -2.56
CA GLN A 113 -23.68 5.01 -1.76
C GLN A 113 -23.21 3.73 -1.06
N PRO A 114 -21.89 3.54 -0.88
CA PRO A 114 -21.40 2.47 -0.01
C PRO A 114 -21.98 2.68 1.39
N SER A 115 -22.33 1.58 2.05
CA SER A 115 -22.93 1.63 3.37
C SER A 115 -22.47 0.46 4.23
N GLY A 116 -22.12 0.78 5.46
CA GLY A 116 -21.59 -0.17 6.43
C GLY A 116 -20.07 -0.26 6.34
N ASP A 117 -19.46 -0.63 7.48
CA ASP A 117 -18.05 -0.34 7.72
C ASP A 117 -17.11 -0.87 6.63
N SER A 118 -17.30 -2.14 6.24
CA SER A 118 -16.47 -2.77 5.23
C SER A 118 -16.61 -2.10 3.86
N ALA A 119 -17.83 -1.79 3.41
CA ALA A 119 -18.07 -1.19 2.10
C ALA A 119 -17.49 0.22 2.02
N GLU A 120 -17.60 1.00 3.08
CA GLU A 120 -17.11 2.38 3.14
C GLU A 120 -15.59 2.45 3.10
N PHE A 121 -14.88 1.63 3.90
CA PHE A 121 -13.41 1.57 3.87
C PHE A 121 -12.87 1.11 2.52
N ASN A 122 -13.45 0.04 1.96
CA ASN A 122 -12.99 -0.51 0.70
C ASN A 122 -13.27 0.44 -0.47
N GLN A 123 -14.43 1.11 -0.47
CA GLN A 123 -14.73 2.06 -1.53
C GLN A 123 -13.79 3.27 -1.48
N TRP A 124 -13.45 3.76 -0.29
CA TRP A 124 -12.47 4.83 -0.15
C TRP A 124 -11.08 4.40 -0.65
N ALA A 125 -10.63 3.20 -0.28
CA ALA A 125 -9.35 2.65 -0.71
C ALA A 125 -9.23 2.55 -2.24
N ILE A 126 -10.30 2.10 -2.90
CA ILE A 126 -10.39 2.07 -4.37
C ILE A 126 -10.31 3.50 -4.92
N GLN A 127 -11.15 4.41 -4.43
CA GLN A 127 -11.24 5.75 -5.00
C GLN A 127 -9.95 6.54 -4.83
N ILE A 128 -9.34 6.51 -3.65
CA ILE A 128 -8.09 7.24 -3.46
C ILE A 128 -6.96 6.64 -4.32
N SER A 129 -6.91 5.31 -4.49
CA SER A 129 -5.92 4.66 -5.37
C SER A 129 -6.10 5.08 -6.85
N LEU A 130 -7.33 5.03 -7.36
CA LEU A 130 -7.63 5.44 -8.73
C LEU A 130 -7.24 6.90 -8.98
N ASN A 131 -7.50 7.78 -8.02
CA ASN A 131 -7.27 9.22 -8.16
C ASN A 131 -5.83 9.65 -7.87
N THR A 132 -5.01 8.85 -7.17
CA THR A 132 -3.55 9.06 -7.10
C THR A 132 -2.80 8.42 -8.27
N GLY A 133 -3.47 7.54 -9.03
CA GLY A 133 -2.87 6.73 -10.08
C GLY A 133 -1.93 5.64 -9.56
N HIS A 134 -1.99 5.34 -8.26
CA HIS A 134 -1.17 4.30 -7.62
C HIS A 134 -2.07 3.38 -6.79
N ASN A 135 -1.69 2.11 -6.68
CA ASN A 135 -2.32 1.19 -5.75
C ASN A 135 -1.90 1.56 -4.32
N LEU A 136 -2.84 2.06 -3.52
CA LEU A 136 -2.61 2.43 -2.10
C LEU A 136 -2.99 1.29 -1.15
N MET A 137 -3.39 0.12 -1.66
CA MET A 137 -3.92 -0.96 -0.84
C MET A 137 -2.89 -1.48 0.19
N PRO A 138 -1.59 -1.71 -0.14
CA PRO A 138 -0.60 -2.08 0.88
C PRO A 138 -0.47 -1.05 2.00
N TYR A 139 -0.37 0.23 1.63
CA TYR A 139 -0.28 1.33 2.60
C TYR A 139 -1.50 1.41 3.52
N LEU A 140 -2.71 1.32 2.95
CA LEU A 140 -3.95 1.37 3.74
C LEU A 140 -4.12 0.11 4.61
N ALA A 141 -3.72 -1.06 4.12
CA ALA A 141 -3.69 -2.29 4.91
C ALA A 141 -2.72 -2.17 6.11
N ALA A 142 -1.55 -1.56 5.92
CA ALA A 142 -0.59 -1.29 6.99
C ALA A 142 -1.20 -0.39 8.09
N TRP A 143 -2.04 0.58 7.72
CA TRP A 143 -2.82 1.38 8.67
C TRP A 143 -4.01 0.66 9.31
N GLY A 144 -4.28 -0.59 8.93
CA GLY A 144 -5.30 -1.45 9.53
C GLY A 144 -6.64 -1.46 8.81
N PHE A 145 -6.74 -0.92 7.58
CA PHE A 145 -7.99 -0.96 6.81
C PHE A 145 -8.48 -2.41 6.61
N PRO A 146 -9.78 -2.69 6.81
CA PRO A 146 -10.35 -4.03 6.61
C PRO A 146 -10.61 -4.29 5.10
N LEU A 147 -9.54 -4.36 4.33
CA LEU A 147 -9.58 -4.49 2.87
C LEU A 147 -9.95 -5.92 2.44
N ILE A 148 -10.82 -6.03 1.43
CA ILE A 148 -11.26 -7.31 0.86
C ILE A 148 -10.66 -7.53 -0.53
N GLN A 149 -10.54 -8.79 -0.94
CA GLN A 149 -9.88 -9.18 -2.21
C GLN A 149 -10.42 -8.42 -3.42
N SER A 150 -11.74 -8.27 -3.55
CA SER A 150 -12.33 -7.55 -4.70
C SER A 150 -11.90 -6.09 -4.83
N SER A 151 -11.42 -5.48 -3.75
CA SER A 151 -10.91 -4.11 -3.77
C SER A 151 -9.44 -4.06 -4.19
N TRP A 152 -8.67 -5.10 -3.84
CA TRP A 152 -7.32 -5.29 -4.37
C TRP A 152 -7.38 -5.48 -5.88
N ASP A 153 -8.25 -6.39 -6.33
CA ASP A 153 -8.45 -6.68 -7.76
C ASP A 153 -8.88 -5.44 -8.56
N ALA A 154 -9.67 -4.54 -7.96
CA ALA A 154 -10.19 -3.34 -8.62
C ALA A 154 -9.09 -2.32 -9.00
N VAL A 155 -7.97 -2.32 -8.28
CA VAL A 155 -6.87 -1.37 -8.48
C VAL A 155 -5.55 -2.06 -8.84
N ASP A 156 -5.60 -3.36 -9.09
CA ASP A 156 -4.44 -4.22 -9.35
C ASP A 156 -3.62 -3.79 -10.57
N HIS A 157 -4.27 -3.12 -11.52
CA HIS A 157 -3.69 -2.58 -12.74
C HIS A 157 -2.85 -1.30 -12.54
N LEU A 158 -2.90 -0.68 -11.36
CA LEU A 158 -2.11 0.50 -11.03
C LEU A 158 -0.72 0.08 -10.52
N PRO A 159 0.34 0.89 -10.70
CA PRO A 159 1.61 0.65 -10.01
C PRO A 159 1.45 0.80 -8.49
N ASP A 160 2.17 -0.01 -7.70
CA ASP A 160 2.18 0.13 -6.24
C ASP A 160 2.78 1.45 -5.77
N TRP A 161 2.28 2.00 -4.66
CA TRP A 161 2.93 3.14 -3.99
C TRP A 161 4.09 2.67 -3.10
N ASN A 162 5.14 2.16 -3.73
CA ASN A 162 6.31 1.58 -3.05
C ASN A 162 7.28 2.60 -2.42
N THR A 163 6.95 3.89 -2.45
CA THR A 163 7.70 4.97 -1.79
C THR A 163 6.92 5.59 -0.62
N ASP A 164 5.95 4.85 -0.07
CA ASP A 164 5.17 5.30 1.06
C ASP A 164 6.07 5.56 2.29
N PRO A 165 5.71 6.51 3.18
CA PRO A 165 6.58 6.93 4.27
C PRO A 165 6.70 5.93 5.41
N LEU A 166 5.90 4.84 5.45
CA LEU A 166 6.01 3.84 6.51
C LEU A 166 7.19 2.90 6.27
N ARG A 167 7.51 2.67 5.00
CA ARG A 167 8.55 1.77 4.52
C ARG A 167 9.92 2.17 5.06
N GLY A 168 10.56 1.24 5.77
CA GLY A 168 11.87 1.48 6.39
C GLY A 168 11.82 2.35 7.65
N TRP A 169 10.62 2.66 8.18
CA TRP A 169 10.45 3.41 9.42
C TRP A 169 9.66 2.61 10.46
N VAL A 170 8.35 2.42 10.25
CA VAL A 170 7.43 1.80 11.23
C VAL A 170 6.76 0.54 10.72
N TYR A 171 6.89 0.23 9.43
CA TYR A 171 6.26 -0.92 8.81
C TYR A 171 7.20 -1.62 7.82
N GLU A 172 7.20 -2.94 7.89
CA GLU A 172 7.96 -3.83 7.01
C GLU A 172 6.97 -4.47 6.02
N TYR A 173 7.18 -4.24 4.72
CA TYR A 173 6.35 -4.81 3.66
C TYR A 173 7.03 -6.05 3.06
N ASP A 174 6.24 -7.07 2.77
CA ASP A 174 6.69 -8.22 1.98
C ASP A 174 6.67 -7.88 0.49
N ALA A 175 7.60 -8.47 -0.27
CA ALA A 175 7.59 -8.31 -1.71
C ALA A 175 6.37 -9.01 -2.34
N ILE A 176 5.85 -8.40 -3.40
CA ILE A 176 4.72 -8.93 -4.17
C ILE A 176 5.24 -9.26 -5.56
N PHE A 177 5.06 -10.52 -5.98
CA PHE A 177 5.47 -11.01 -7.30
C PHE A 177 4.26 -11.33 -8.16
N ARG A 178 4.37 -11.13 -9.48
CA ARG A 178 3.32 -11.39 -10.48
C ARG A 178 3.92 -12.02 -11.73
N ASP A 179 3.04 -12.43 -12.64
CA ASP A 179 3.38 -12.84 -14.01
C ASP A 179 4.53 -13.87 -14.11
N MET A 180 4.49 -14.85 -13.19
CA MET A 180 5.47 -15.92 -13.12
C MET A 180 5.40 -16.82 -14.36
N ASN A 181 6.52 -16.98 -15.07
CA ASN A 181 6.55 -17.81 -16.28
C ASN A 181 7.92 -18.47 -16.52
N ALA A 182 7.91 -19.60 -17.23
CA ALA A 182 9.11 -20.24 -17.75
C ALA A 182 9.14 -20.14 -19.28
N THR A 183 10.17 -19.52 -19.83
CA THR A 183 10.33 -19.26 -21.26
C THR A 183 11.63 -19.87 -21.79
N ASN A 184 11.85 -19.79 -23.12
CA ASN A 184 13.05 -20.28 -23.80
C ASN A 184 13.46 -21.71 -23.42
N ILE A 185 12.47 -22.57 -23.15
CA ILE A 185 12.69 -23.92 -22.66
C ILE A 185 13.30 -24.79 -23.76
N SER A 186 14.45 -25.36 -23.44
CA SER A 186 15.18 -26.30 -24.29
C SER A 186 15.37 -27.64 -23.58
N ASN A 187 16.16 -28.53 -24.17
CA ASN A 187 16.48 -29.81 -23.59
C ASN A 187 17.43 -29.75 -22.38
N ASN A 188 18.08 -28.59 -22.13
CA ASN A 188 18.99 -28.43 -20.98
C ASN A 188 18.88 -27.09 -20.25
N ALA A 189 18.05 -26.16 -20.71
CA ALA A 189 17.99 -24.80 -20.16
C ALA A 189 16.57 -24.24 -20.22
N ALA A 190 16.30 -23.23 -19.39
CA ALA A 190 15.07 -22.45 -19.38
C ALA A 190 15.36 -21.06 -18.77
N ASP A 191 14.51 -20.10 -19.07
CA ASP A 191 14.51 -18.78 -18.43
C ASP A 191 13.31 -18.69 -17.48
N PHE A 192 13.55 -18.29 -16.24
CA PHE A 192 12.51 -17.95 -15.28
C PHE A 192 12.27 -16.45 -15.33
N GLU A 193 11.02 -16.04 -15.52
CA GLU A 193 10.61 -14.65 -15.67
C GLU A 193 9.48 -14.35 -14.66
N TRP A 194 9.50 -13.17 -14.06
CA TRP A 194 8.46 -12.68 -13.14
C TRP A 194 8.46 -11.16 -13.07
N GLU A 195 7.37 -10.57 -12.60
CA GLU A 195 7.31 -9.15 -12.22
C GLU A 195 7.50 -9.02 -10.71
N ILE A 196 8.32 -8.06 -10.28
CA ILE A 196 8.41 -7.59 -8.89
C ILE A 196 7.52 -6.35 -8.80
N TYR A 197 6.27 -6.55 -8.36
CA TYR A 197 5.26 -5.50 -8.31
C TYR A 197 5.45 -4.55 -7.11
N ASP A 198 5.71 -5.11 -5.93
CA ASP A 198 6.20 -4.38 -4.75
C ASP A 198 7.53 -5.03 -4.35
N ASN A 199 8.57 -4.22 -4.14
CA ASN A 199 9.89 -4.70 -3.76
C ASN A 199 10.02 -5.05 -2.27
N GLY A 200 9.00 -4.82 -1.46
CA GLY A 200 9.03 -4.99 -0.01
C GLY A 200 9.97 -3.98 0.69
N THR A 201 10.14 -4.14 1.99
CA THR A 201 11.13 -3.38 2.78
C THR A 201 12.40 -4.20 2.87
N ASN A 202 13.57 -3.60 2.56
CA ASN A 202 14.90 -4.22 2.72
C ASN A 202 14.99 -5.68 2.24
N THR A 203 14.27 -6.03 1.18
CA THR A 203 14.04 -7.43 0.81
C THR A 203 15.18 -7.96 -0.06
N THR A 204 15.63 -9.18 0.24
CA THR A 204 16.59 -9.94 -0.58
C THR A 204 15.85 -11.05 -1.34
N LEU A 205 16.13 -11.17 -2.64
CA LEU A 205 15.51 -12.16 -3.51
C LEU A 205 16.39 -13.40 -3.67
N THR A 206 15.76 -14.56 -3.67
CA THR A 206 16.36 -15.84 -4.05
C THR A 206 15.40 -16.58 -4.97
N VAL A 207 15.93 -17.22 -6.02
CA VAL A 207 15.16 -18.15 -6.85
C VAL A 207 15.65 -19.56 -6.60
N CYS A 208 14.74 -20.50 -6.41
CA CYS A 208 15.06 -21.91 -6.15
C CYS A 208 14.37 -22.82 -7.16
N TRP A 209 15.05 -23.88 -7.58
CA TRP A 209 14.52 -24.83 -8.58
C TRP A 209 15.07 -26.25 -8.40
N GLY A 210 14.31 -27.23 -8.90
CA GLY A 210 14.66 -28.64 -8.81
C GLY A 210 13.64 -29.56 -9.48
N LEU A 211 13.90 -30.87 -9.45
CA LEU A 211 12.93 -31.88 -9.95
C LEU A 211 11.73 -32.07 -9.03
N PHE A 212 11.81 -31.53 -7.81
CA PHE A 212 10.76 -31.57 -6.80
C PHE A 212 10.59 -30.17 -6.22
N ASP A 213 9.35 -29.79 -5.94
CA ASP A 213 9.04 -28.58 -5.18
C ASP A 213 9.58 -28.72 -3.74
N GLY A 214 10.53 -27.86 -3.38
CA GLY A 214 11.12 -27.82 -2.04
C GLY A 214 10.24 -27.12 -0.99
N GLY A 215 9.12 -26.53 -1.40
CA GLY A 215 8.25 -25.74 -0.54
C GLY A 215 8.94 -24.51 0.03
N ASN A 216 8.51 -24.08 1.23
CA ASN A 216 8.94 -22.82 1.85
C ASN A 216 10.26 -22.94 2.63
N SER A 217 11.26 -23.63 2.06
CA SER A 217 12.57 -23.83 2.69
C SER A 217 13.66 -23.94 1.62
N THR A 218 14.57 -22.97 1.57
CA THR A 218 15.70 -22.95 0.62
C THR A 218 16.59 -24.19 0.75
N LEU A 219 16.66 -24.82 1.92
CA LEU A 219 17.44 -26.04 2.16
C LEU A 219 16.83 -27.32 1.55
N SER A 220 15.56 -27.30 1.21
CA SER A 220 14.84 -28.44 0.61
C SER A 220 14.95 -28.45 -0.92
N TRP A 221 15.42 -27.35 -1.51
CA TRP A 221 15.58 -27.20 -2.95
C TRP A 221 16.92 -27.77 -3.42
N THR A 222 16.93 -28.32 -4.64
CA THR A 222 18.18 -28.83 -5.24
C THR A 222 19.14 -27.69 -5.57
N ASN A 223 18.61 -26.57 -6.07
CA ASN A 223 19.38 -25.39 -6.42
C ASN A 223 18.66 -24.15 -5.91
N CYS A 224 19.45 -23.15 -5.49
CA CYS A 224 18.99 -21.80 -5.23
C CYS A 224 20.06 -20.79 -5.66
N ALA A 225 19.63 -19.65 -6.18
CA ALA A 225 20.49 -18.53 -6.55
C ALA A 225 20.01 -17.26 -5.86
N ASN A 226 20.89 -16.62 -5.10
CA ASN A 226 20.63 -15.31 -4.52
C ASN A 226 20.75 -14.23 -5.60
N LEU A 227 19.72 -13.39 -5.74
CA LEU A 227 19.62 -12.36 -6.75
C LEU A 227 19.92 -10.95 -6.19
N GLY A 228 20.17 -10.85 -4.89
CA GLY A 228 20.44 -9.59 -4.20
C GLY A 228 19.18 -8.83 -3.82
N THR A 229 19.29 -7.51 -3.75
CA THR A 229 18.21 -6.62 -3.31
C THR A 229 17.05 -6.61 -4.30
N SER A 230 15.83 -6.67 -3.77
CA SER A 230 14.57 -6.55 -4.52
C SER A 230 14.39 -5.14 -5.09
N ILE A 231 14.06 -5.05 -6.38
CA ILE A 231 13.83 -3.80 -7.12
C ILE A 231 12.58 -4.01 -7.98
N VAL A 232 11.66 -3.04 -7.96
CA VAL A 232 10.43 -3.11 -8.78
C VAL A 232 10.77 -3.18 -10.27
N GLY A 233 10.02 -4.01 -11.00
CA GLY A 233 10.16 -4.25 -12.43
C GLY A 233 10.34 -5.73 -12.78
N ASP A 234 10.79 -5.99 -14.00
CA ASP A 234 10.94 -7.34 -14.52
C ASP A 234 12.16 -8.05 -13.92
N GLY A 235 11.95 -9.26 -13.41
CA GLY A 235 12.97 -10.18 -12.94
C GLY A 235 13.17 -11.34 -13.92
N GLN A 236 14.42 -11.76 -14.09
CA GLN A 236 14.77 -12.93 -14.90
C GLN A 236 15.93 -13.72 -14.28
N HIS A 237 15.87 -15.05 -14.39
CA HIS A 237 16.98 -15.94 -14.08
C HIS A 237 17.08 -17.11 -15.08
N SER A 238 18.19 -17.16 -15.82
CA SER A 238 18.48 -18.27 -16.74
C SER A 238 19.11 -19.46 -16.02
N VAL A 239 18.58 -20.65 -16.26
CA VAL A 239 19.13 -21.91 -15.74
C VAL A 239 19.61 -22.80 -16.88
N SER A 240 20.65 -23.60 -16.62
CA SER A 240 21.22 -24.54 -17.59
C SER A 240 21.68 -25.83 -16.90
N GLY A 241 22.06 -26.85 -17.68
CA GLY A 241 22.46 -28.16 -17.15
C GLY A 241 21.29 -29.02 -16.66
N LEU A 242 20.08 -28.72 -17.14
CA LEU A 242 18.88 -29.49 -16.87
C LEU A 242 18.91 -30.82 -17.64
N VAL A 243 18.22 -31.82 -17.12
CA VAL A 243 18.03 -33.12 -17.78
C VAL A 243 16.83 -33.02 -18.70
N SER A 244 16.98 -33.46 -19.96
CA SER A 244 15.92 -33.46 -20.98
C SER A 244 14.75 -34.40 -20.61
N GLY A 245 13.53 -34.01 -20.97
CA GLY A 245 12.31 -34.78 -20.74
C GLY A 245 11.84 -34.83 -19.28
N GLN A 246 12.35 -33.93 -18.42
CA GLN A 246 12.03 -33.91 -17.00
C GLN A 246 11.18 -32.68 -16.64
N THR A 247 10.26 -32.86 -15.70
CA THR A 247 9.53 -31.75 -15.07
C THR A 247 10.40 -31.10 -14.01
N TYR A 248 10.55 -29.79 -14.08
CA TYR A 248 11.20 -28.97 -13.07
C TYR A 248 10.18 -28.06 -12.41
N HIS A 249 10.41 -27.80 -11.13
CA HIS A 249 9.68 -26.88 -10.28
C HIS A 249 10.59 -25.71 -9.93
N TRP A 250 10.03 -24.51 -9.77
CA TRP A 250 10.75 -23.35 -9.29
C TRP A 250 9.83 -22.37 -8.55
N ARG A 251 10.44 -21.58 -7.65
CA ARG A 251 9.78 -20.51 -6.90
C ARG A 251 10.75 -19.36 -6.66
N VAL A 252 10.21 -18.17 -6.46
CA VAL A 252 10.94 -16.99 -5.97
C VAL A 252 10.58 -16.78 -4.50
N VAL A 253 11.57 -16.37 -3.71
CA VAL A 253 11.38 -15.97 -2.31
C VAL A 253 11.97 -14.60 -2.08
N GLY A 254 11.18 -13.72 -1.47
CA GLY A 254 11.65 -12.49 -0.85
C GLY A 254 11.86 -12.71 0.65
N GLU A 255 13.01 -12.29 1.17
CA GLU A 255 13.32 -12.35 2.60
C GLU A 255 13.60 -10.94 3.17
N ASN A 256 12.91 -10.58 4.23
CA ASN A 256 12.98 -9.27 4.91
C ASN A 256 12.82 -9.43 6.44
N GLY A 257 12.53 -8.33 7.14
CA GLY A 257 12.29 -8.35 8.59
C GLY A 257 11.09 -9.20 9.06
N ASN A 258 10.11 -9.46 8.18
CA ASN A 258 8.94 -10.31 8.47
C ASN A 258 9.22 -11.81 8.26
N GLY A 259 10.31 -12.16 7.59
CA GLY A 259 10.67 -13.54 7.25
C GLY A 259 10.67 -13.77 5.75
N GLN A 260 10.19 -14.94 5.32
CA GLN A 260 10.23 -15.37 3.91
C GLN A 260 8.83 -15.41 3.29
N THR A 261 8.68 -14.71 2.17
CA THR A 261 7.48 -14.72 1.34
C THR A 261 7.77 -15.46 0.04
N TRP A 262 7.17 -16.65 -0.10
CA TRP A 262 7.36 -17.56 -1.22
C TRP A 262 6.24 -17.40 -2.24
N THR A 263 6.58 -17.42 -3.52
CA THR A 263 5.59 -17.55 -4.60
C THR A 263 4.95 -18.94 -4.61
N ASP A 264 3.82 -19.05 -5.30
CA ASP A 264 3.25 -20.36 -5.66
C ASP A 264 4.23 -21.15 -6.56
N ASP A 265 4.08 -22.48 -6.53
CA ASP A 265 4.87 -23.41 -7.36
C ASP A 265 4.65 -23.14 -8.85
N GLN A 266 5.74 -22.99 -9.57
CA GLN A 266 5.76 -22.93 -11.03
C GLN A 266 6.45 -24.18 -11.57
N SER A 267 5.96 -24.73 -12.67
CA SER A 267 6.56 -25.92 -13.28
C SER A 267 6.66 -25.84 -14.80
N PHE A 268 7.65 -26.54 -15.35
CA PHE A 268 7.87 -26.66 -16.79
C PHE A 268 8.54 -28.00 -17.12
N ILE A 269 8.51 -28.40 -18.41
CA ILE A 269 9.12 -29.65 -18.89
C ILE A 269 10.20 -29.32 -19.92
N THR A 270 11.41 -29.84 -19.71
CA THR A 270 12.50 -29.72 -20.69
C THR A 270 12.21 -30.52 -21.96
N THR A 271 12.61 -29.98 -23.12
CA THR A 271 12.31 -30.56 -24.44
C THR A 271 13.29 -31.63 -24.90
#